data_AF-A0A7K0BTD0-F1
#
_entry.id   AF-A0A7K0BTD0-F1
#
_cell.length_a   1.000
_cell.length_b   1.000
_cell.length_c   1.000
_cell.angle_alpha   90.00
_cell.angle_beta   90.00
_cell.angle_gamma   90.00
#
_symmetry.space_group_name_H-M   'P 1'
#
loop_
_entity.id
_entity.type
_entity.pdbx_description
1 polymer ?
#
loop_
_entity_poly.entity_id
_entity_poly.type
_entity_poly.pdbx_seq_one_letter_code
_entity_poly.pdbx_strand_id
1 'polypeptide(L)'
;MKIAKLIARTARRVVRDVTDAPRVSRELRTLRAATPARVPAPLTAGQIKGEVPAVADIEAAARQFEQARTDANAAARAKRAAEKILKRTPDGQYGAVVVERFESSRQVADLDAIRTLFAEHGLGDIPMKSCAPSLALTFTAADTGTEPAESVLQLVPAA
;
A
#
# COMPACT_ATOMS: atom_id res chain seq x y z
N MET A 1 28.72 35.93 12.49
CA MET A 1 27.27 36.19 12.36
C MET A 1 26.44 35.17 11.55
N LYS A 2 27.02 34.17 10.87
CA LYS A 2 26.25 33.18 10.07
C LYS A 2 25.50 32.13 10.91
N ILE A 3 26.09 31.71 12.03
CA ILE A 3 25.56 30.68 12.93
C ILE A 3 24.27 31.15 13.65
N ALA A 4 24.24 32.41 14.11
CA ALA A 4 23.06 32.99 14.76
C ALA A 4 21.83 33.06 13.83
N LYS A 5 22.04 33.36 12.54
CA LYS A 5 20.96 33.36 11.53
C LYS A 5 20.42 31.96 11.23
N LEU A 6 21.26 30.93 11.32
CA LEU A 6 20.84 29.53 11.18
C LEU A 6 20.01 29.09 12.38
N ILE A 7 20.48 29.35 13.60
CA ILE A 7 19.78 29.00 14.84
C ILE A 7 18.40 29.70 14.92
N ALA A 8 18.32 30.98 14.57
CA ALA A 8 17.06 31.71 14.55
C ALA A 8 16.05 31.15 13.51
N ARG A 9 16.54 30.64 12.37
CA ARG A 9 15.71 30.02 11.33
C ARG A 9 15.19 28.65 11.76
N THR A 10 16.01 27.83 12.39
CA THR A 10 15.57 26.53 12.94
C THR A 10 14.61 26.71 14.10
N ALA A 11 14.88 27.63 15.02
CA ALA A 11 13.95 27.93 16.13
C ALA A 11 12.58 28.37 15.63
N ARG A 12 12.51 29.25 14.63
CA ARG A 12 11.24 29.66 14.01
C ARG A 12 10.49 28.51 13.33
N ARG A 13 11.21 27.59 12.67
CA ARG A 13 10.59 26.40 12.06
C ARG A 13 10.01 25.48 13.14
N VAL A 14 10.78 25.17 14.17
CA VAL A 14 10.33 24.31 15.28
C VAL A 14 9.10 24.91 15.97
N VAL A 15 9.10 26.21 16.26
CA VAL A 15 7.94 26.88 16.86
C VAL A 15 6.72 26.80 15.94
N ARG A 16 6.88 27.07 14.64
CA ARG A 16 5.79 26.95 13.66
C ARG A 16 5.26 25.51 13.58
N ASP A 17 6.15 24.53 13.48
CA ASP A 17 5.79 23.11 13.37
C ASP A 17 5.05 22.62 14.62
N VAL A 18 5.45 23.09 15.81
CA VAL A 18 4.76 22.80 17.07
C VAL A 18 3.39 23.47 17.14
N THR A 19 3.24 24.70 16.64
CA THR A 19 1.94 25.39 16.62
C THR A 19 0.98 24.80 15.59
N ASP A 20 1.49 24.26 14.47
CA ASP A 20 0.67 23.66 13.42
C ASP A 20 0.36 22.17 13.68
N ALA A 21 1.10 21.52 14.59
CA ALA A 21 0.92 20.11 14.95
C ALA A 21 -0.53 19.70 15.29
N PRO A 22 -1.35 20.50 16.02
CA PRO A 22 -2.74 20.14 16.31
C PRO A 22 -3.61 20.15 15.06
N ARG A 23 -3.38 21.10 14.14
CA ARG A 23 -4.11 21.22 12.89
C ARG A 23 -3.75 20.07 11.95
N VAL A 24 -2.45 19.80 11.77
CA VAL A 24 -1.96 18.67 10.97
C VAL A 24 -2.47 17.34 11.53
N SER A 25 -2.50 17.17 12.85
CA SER A 25 -3.06 15.97 13.50
C SER A 25 -4.56 15.80 13.23
N ARG A 26 -5.35 16.89 13.25
CA ARG A 26 -6.78 16.86 12.89
C ARG A 26 -6.98 16.52 11.42
N GLU A 27 -6.23 17.15 10.52
CA GLU A 27 -6.28 16.88 9.07
C GLU A 27 -5.90 15.43 8.76
N LEU A 28 -4.84 14.90 9.40
CA LEU A 28 -4.45 13.50 9.28
C LEU A 28 -5.51 12.55 9.86
N ARG A 29 -6.19 12.93 10.95
CA ARG A 29 -7.29 12.15 11.51
C ARG A 29 -8.48 12.13 10.55
N THR A 30 -8.83 13.25 9.93
CA THR A 30 -9.90 13.31 8.92
C THR A 30 -9.55 12.50 7.67
N LEU A 31 -8.30 12.56 7.21
CA LEU A 31 -7.83 11.76 6.06
C LEU A 31 -7.80 10.26 6.37
N ARG A 32 -7.49 9.86 7.60
CA ARG A 32 -7.56 8.44 8.04
C ARG A 32 -8.99 7.95 8.27
N ALA A 33 -9.90 8.85 8.67
CA ALA A 33 -11.31 8.52 8.87
C ALA A 33 -12.09 8.42 7.55
N ALA A 34 -11.57 9.01 6.47
CA ALA A 34 -12.11 8.82 5.13
C ALA A 34 -11.93 7.36 4.70
N THR A 35 -13.00 6.57 4.86
CA THR A 35 -13.05 5.23 4.26
C THR A 35 -13.11 5.41 2.74
N PRO A 36 -12.21 4.78 1.97
CA PRO A 36 -12.25 4.89 0.52
C PRO A 36 -13.62 4.40 0.03
N ALA A 37 -14.25 5.19 -0.85
CA ALA A 37 -15.52 4.83 -1.45
C ALA A 37 -15.37 3.46 -2.15
N ARG A 38 -16.21 2.49 -1.78
CA ARG A 38 -16.22 1.16 -2.42
C ARG A 38 -16.66 1.34 -3.87
N VAL A 39 -15.75 1.11 -4.80
CA VAL A 39 -16.11 1.00 -6.22
C VAL A 39 -16.91 -0.30 -6.40
N PRO A 40 -18.06 -0.28 -7.09
CA PRO A 40 -18.81 -1.51 -7.37
C PRO A 40 -17.91 -2.50 -8.10
N ALA A 41 -18.05 -3.79 -7.77
CA ALA A 41 -17.31 -4.83 -8.46
C ALA A 41 -17.53 -4.73 -9.98
N PRO A 42 -16.52 -5.01 -10.81
CA PRO A 42 -16.63 -4.87 -12.26
C PRO A 42 -17.75 -5.75 -12.85
N LEU A 43 -18.13 -6.82 -12.16
CA LEU A 43 -19.28 -7.67 -12.46
C LEU A 43 -19.92 -8.14 -11.14
N THR A 44 -21.25 -8.23 -11.12
CA THR A 44 -21.99 -8.96 -10.07
C THR A 44 -22.13 -10.43 -10.46
N ALA A 45 -22.38 -11.32 -9.49
CA ALA A 45 -22.47 -12.77 -9.74
C ALA A 45 -23.46 -13.14 -10.87
N GLY A 46 -24.58 -12.41 -10.99
CA GLY A 46 -25.55 -12.61 -12.07
C GLY A 46 -25.14 -12.05 -13.44
N GLN A 47 -24.04 -11.30 -13.52
CA GLN A 47 -23.49 -10.72 -14.76
C GLN A 47 -22.29 -11.51 -15.29
N ILE A 48 -21.82 -12.52 -14.54
CA ILE A 48 -20.75 -13.41 -14.99
C ILE A 48 -21.37 -14.39 -15.98
N LYS A 49 -20.97 -14.30 -17.25
CA LYS A 49 -21.46 -15.18 -18.34
C LYS A 49 -20.92 -16.62 -18.26
N GLY A 50 -20.31 -17.00 -17.13
CA GLY A 50 -19.68 -18.30 -16.88
C GLY A 50 -19.92 -18.73 -15.43
N GLU A 51 -19.39 -19.90 -15.08
CA GLU A 51 -19.53 -20.44 -13.74
C GLU A 51 -18.70 -19.65 -12.73
N VAL A 52 -19.31 -19.27 -11.60
CA VAL A 52 -18.59 -18.68 -10.47
C VAL A 52 -17.69 -19.78 -9.88
N PRO A 53 -16.38 -19.53 -9.67
CA PRO A 53 -15.49 -20.54 -9.11
C PRO A 53 -16.00 -21.11 -7.78
N ALA A 54 -15.68 -22.37 -7.50
CA ALA A 54 -16.06 -22.98 -6.24
C ALA A 54 -15.45 -22.21 -5.05
N VAL A 55 -16.16 -22.17 -3.92
CA VAL A 55 -15.73 -21.43 -2.72
C VAL A 55 -14.33 -21.86 -2.28
N ALA A 56 -14.03 -23.16 -2.35
CA ALA A 56 -12.72 -23.70 -2.02
C ALA A 56 -11.59 -23.11 -2.88
N ASP A 57 -11.83 -22.92 -4.19
CA ASP A 57 -10.87 -22.33 -5.10
C ASP A 57 -10.66 -20.84 -4.81
N ILE A 58 -11.73 -20.12 -4.47
CA ILE A 58 -11.67 -18.71 -4.07
C ILE A 58 -10.85 -18.55 -2.79
N GLU A 59 -11.07 -19.41 -1.79
CA GLU A 59 -10.31 -19.38 -0.54
C GLU A 59 -8.83 -19.73 -0.74
N ALA A 60 -8.54 -20.77 -1.54
CA ALA A 60 -7.16 -21.16 -1.87
C ALA A 60 -6.43 -20.04 -2.60
N ALA A 61 -7.07 -19.43 -3.61
CA ALA A 61 -6.53 -18.29 -4.34
C ALA A 61 -6.30 -17.07 -3.44
N ALA A 62 -7.24 -16.78 -2.52
CA ALA A 62 -7.10 -15.68 -1.57
C ALA A 62 -5.89 -15.85 -0.64
N ARG A 63 -5.67 -17.06 -0.11
CA ARG A 63 -4.50 -17.37 0.73
C ARG A 63 -3.20 -17.24 -0.05
N GLN A 64 -3.16 -17.77 -1.28
CA GLN A 64 -1.99 -17.68 -2.15
C GLN A 64 -1.65 -16.22 -2.49
N PHE A 65 -2.67 -15.40 -2.78
CA PHE A 65 -2.49 -13.98 -3.07
C PHE A 65 -1.87 -13.23 -1.88
N GLU A 66 -2.37 -13.46 -0.67
CA GLU A 66 -1.86 -12.81 0.54
C GLU A 66 -0.44 -13.24 0.90
N GLN A 67 -0.13 -14.52 0.71
CA GLN A 67 1.23 -15.03 0.86
C GLN A 67 2.18 -14.34 -0.13
N ALA A 68 1.84 -14.34 -1.43
CA ALA A 68 2.65 -13.70 -2.46
C ALA A 68 2.85 -12.19 -2.21
N ARG A 69 1.82 -11.50 -1.71
CA ARG A 69 1.90 -10.09 -1.30
C ARG A 69 2.90 -9.89 -0.16
N THR A 70 2.88 -10.78 0.83
CA THR A 70 3.78 -10.73 1.98
C THR A 70 5.23 -10.93 1.54
N ASP A 71 5.47 -11.93 0.69
CA ASP A 71 6.80 -12.25 0.16
C ASP A 71 7.35 -11.10 -0.71
N ALA A 72 6.52 -10.54 -1.59
CA ALA A 72 6.89 -9.39 -2.40
C ALA A 72 7.26 -8.17 -1.54
N ASN A 73 6.53 -7.92 -0.45
CA ASN A 73 6.84 -6.85 0.49
C ASN A 73 8.14 -7.10 1.25
N ALA A 74 8.40 -8.33 1.69
CA ALA A 74 9.65 -8.72 2.33
C ALA A 74 10.84 -8.52 1.38
N ALA A 75 10.74 -8.99 0.14
CA ALA A 75 11.73 -8.80 -0.91
C ALA A 75 11.97 -7.30 -1.19
N ALA A 76 10.92 -6.49 -1.27
CA ALA A 76 11.04 -5.05 -1.47
C ALA A 76 11.75 -4.35 -0.30
N ARG A 77 11.54 -4.79 0.94
CA ARG A 77 12.27 -4.26 2.11
C ARG A 77 13.74 -4.66 2.06
N ALA A 78 14.03 -5.92 1.77
CA ALA A 78 15.40 -6.42 1.63
C ALA A 78 16.15 -5.66 0.52
N LYS A 79 15.52 -5.45 -0.64
CA LYS A 79 16.07 -4.64 -1.73
C LYS A 79 16.40 -3.21 -1.30
N ARG A 80 15.47 -2.53 -0.62
CA ARG A 80 15.71 -1.16 -0.10
C ARG A 80 16.87 -1.11 0.90
N ALA A 81 17.00 -2.12 1.75
CA ALA A 81 18.11 -2.22 2.70
C ALA A 81 19.45 -2.38 1.97
N ALA A 82 19.52 -3.27 0.98
CA ALA A 82 20.71 -3.45 0.14
C ALA A 82 21.05 -2.19 -0.66
N GLU A 83 20.06 -1.54 -1.31
CA GLU A 83 20.26 -0.29 -2.03
C GLU A 83 20.82 0.83 -1.15
N LYS A 84 20.44 0.90 0.12
CA LYS A 84 20.96 1.91 1.05
C LYS A 84 22.47 1.76 1.26
N ILE A 85 22.98 0.53 1.24
CA ILE A 85 24.40 0.23 1.32
C ILE A 85 25.05 0.60 -0.01
N LEU A 86 24.56 0.04 -1.12
CA LEU A 86 25.16 0.21 -2.45
C LEU A 86 25.17 1.67 -2.93
N LYS A 87 24.14 2.47 -2.61
CA LYS A 87 24.08 3.89 -3.00
C LYS A 87 25.22 4.71 -2.38
N ARG A 88 25.76 4.29 -1.22
CA ARG A 88 26.87 4.98 -0.53
C ARG A 88 28.23 4.49 -1.00
N THR A 89 28.29 3.32 -1.63
CA THR A 89 29.53 2.72 -2.11
C THR A 89 30.01 3.50 -3.35
N PRO A 90 31.25 4.01 -3.35
CA PRO A 90 31.90 4.54 -4.55
C PRO A 90 32.08 3.46 -5.62
N ASP A 91 32.45 3.87 -6.82
CA ASP A 91 32.76 2.94 -7.90
C ASP A 91 34.05 2.19 -7.59
N GLY A 92 34.09 0.89 -7.91
CA GLY A 92 35.24 0.02 -7.63
C GLY A 92 34.86 -1.43 -7.38
N GLN A 93 35.89 -2.26 -7.13
CA GLN A 93 35.74 -3.68 -6.84
C GLN A 93 35.80 -3.95 -5.33
N TYR A 94 34.80 -4.65 -4.81
CA TYR A 94 34.66 -5.04 -3.40
C TYR A 94 34.49 -6.56 -3.31
N GLY A 95 35.61 -7.27 -3.18
CA GLY A 95 35.62 -8.74 -3.19
C GLY A 95 35.11 -9.29 -4.52
N ALA A 96 33.96 -9.97 -4.48
CA ALA A 96 33.33 -10.57 -5.65
C ALA A 96 32.37 -9.62 -6.41
N VAL A 97 32.17 -8.38 -5.94
CA VAL A 97 31.20 -7.43 -6.51
C VAL A 97 31.93 -6.22 -7.11
N VAL A 98 31.57 -5.84 -8.33
CA VAL A 98 32.03 -4.61 -8.99
C VAL A 98 30.87 -3.61 -9.01
N VAL A 99 31.13 -2.38 -8.56
CA VAL A 99 30.14 -1.28 -8.54
C VAL A 99 30.55 -0.24 -9.57
N GLU A 100 29.65 0.05 -10.51
CA GLU A 100 29.81 1.05 -11.56
C GLU A 100 28.55 1.91 -11.65
N ARG A 101 28.71 3.20 -11.95
CA ARG A 101 27.61 4.16 -12.11
C ARG A 101 27.49 4.62 -13.55
N PHE A 102 26.29 4.45 -14.09
CA PHE A 102 25.92 4.92 -15.43
C PHE A 102 24.73 5.86 -15.34
N GLU A 103 24.70 6.85 -16.22
CA GLU A 103 23.50 7.67 -16.41
C GLU A 103 22.39 6.82 -17.04
N SER A 104 21.16 7.01 -16.58
CA SER A 104 20.04 6.25 -17.15
C SER A 104 19.70 6.80 -18.53
N SER A 105 19.56 5.92 -19.52
CA SER A 105 19.02 6.27 -20.83
C SER A 105 17.52 6.57 -20.82
N ARG A 106 16.83 6.36 -19.69
CA ARG A 106 15.39 6.59 -19.56
C ARG A 106 15.12 8.05 -19.22
N GLN A 107 14.29 8.70 -20.03
CA GLN A 107 13.77 10.03 -19.74
C GLN A 107 12.43 9.93 -19.00
N VAL A 108 12.24 10.77 -17.99
CA VAL A 108 10.99 10.89 -17.22
C VAL A 108 10.40 12.26 -17.53
N ALA A 109 9.07 12.31 -17.74
CA ALA A 109 8.39 13.58 -17.95
C ALA A 109 8.52 14.48 -16.72
N ASP A 110 8.88 15.75 -16.94
CA ASP A 110 8.93 16.76 -15.89
C ASP A 110 7.52 17.28 -15.62
N LEU A 111 6.93 16.79 -14.54
CA LEU A 111 5.56 17.17 -14.14
C LEU A 111 5.46 18.64 -13.73
N ASP A 112 6.52 19.24 -13.21
CA ASP A 112 6.49 20.64 -12.77
C ASP A 112 6.59 21.58 -13.97
N ALA A 113 7.39 21.23 -14.96
CA ALA A 113 7.39 21.91 -16.25
C ALA A 113 6.02 21.80 -16.94
N ILE A 114 5.41 20.61 -16.94
CA ILE A 114 4.07 20.42 -17.51
C ILE A 114 3.02 21.26 -16.77
N ARG A 115 3.04 21.30 -15.43
CA ARG A 115 2.11 22.13 -14.63
C ARG A 115 2.24 23.61 -14.96
N THR A 116 3.47 24.09 -15.07
CA THR A 116 3.76 25.49 -15.40
C THR A 116 3.19 25.83 -16.78
N LEU A 117 3.41 24.97 -17.76
CA LEU A 117 2.91 25.14 -19.13
C LEU A 117 1.38 25.13 -19.19
N PHE A 118 0.71 24.22 -18.46
CA PHE A 118 -0.75 24.19 -18.38
C PHE A 118 -1.33 25.46 -17.74
N ALA A 119 -0.68 25.97 -16.69
CA ALA A 119 -1.08 27.21 -16.03
C ALA A 119 -0.88 28.44 -16.92
N GLU A 120 0.27 28.54 -17.60
CA GLU A 120 0.60 29.65 -18.50
C GLU A 120 -0.35 29.76 -19.70
N HIS A 121 -0.79 28.63 -20.24
CA HIS A 121 -1.71 28.58 -21.38
C HIS A 121 -3.20 28.60 -20.98
N GLY A 122 -3.53 28.75 -19.69
CA GLY A 122 -4.92 28.81 -19.23
C GLY A 122 -5.70 27.50 -19.44
N LEU A 123 -4.99 26.37 -19.54
CA LEU A 123 -5.57 25.05 -19.83
C LEU A 123 -6.18 24.36 -18.59
N GLY A 124 -5.98 24.94 -17.40
CA GLY A 124 -6.49 24.41 -16.14
C GLY A 124 -5.64 23.25 -15.61
N ASP A 125 -6.28 22.31 -14.89
CA ASP A 125 -5.60 21.19 -14.25
C ASP A 125 -5.11 20.15 -15.26
N ILE A 126 -3.98 19.49 -14.95
CA ILE A 126 -3.47 18.38 -15.76
C ILE A 126 -4.51 17.25 -15.77
N PRO A 127 -4.96 16.77 -16.94
CA PRO A 127 -5.92 15.69 -17.01
C PRO A 127 -5.29 14.40 -16.46
N MET A 128 -5.86 13.90 -15.37
CA MET A 128 -5.43 12.66 -14.72
C MET A 128 -6.42 11.55 -15.01
N LYS A 129 -5.92 10.36 -15.34
CA LYS A 129 -6.74 9.15 -15.44
C LYS A 129 -6.97 8.57 -14.06
N SER A 130 -8.21 8.14 -13.76
CA SER A 130 -8.50 7.40 -12.54
C SER A 130 -7.72 6.09 -12.51
N CYS A 131 -7.03 5.83 -11.39
CA CYS A 131 -6.35 4.55 -11.18
C CYS A 131 -7.36 3.39 -11.16
N ALA A 132 -6.93 2.21 -11.59
CA ALA A 132 -7.71 0.99 -11.45
C ALA A 132 -8.01 0.71 -9.96
N PRO A 133 -9.16 0.09 -9.63
CA PRO A 133 -9.50 -0.23 -8.25
C PRO A 133 -8.51 -1.24 -7.67
N SER A 134 -8.05 -0.98 -6.44
CA SER A 134 -7.18 -1.90 -5.71
C SER A 134 -7.99 -3.04 -5.08
N LEU A 135 -7.45 -4.26 -5.14
CA LEU A 135 -8.03 -5.44 -4.49
C LEU A 135 -7.64 -5.47 -3.00
N ALA A 136 -8.63 -5.57 -2.12
CA ALA A 136 -8.46 -5.70 -0.67
C ALA A 136 -9.18 -6.97 -0.19
N LEU A 137 -8.44 -7.86 0.47
CA LEU A 137 -8.97 -9.09 1.07
C LEU A 137 -9.08 -8.92 2.59
N THR A 138 -10.13 -9.47 3.17
CA THR A 138 -10.32 -9.54 4.61
C THR A 138 -10.84 -10.94 4.92
N PHE A 139 -10.12 -11.69 5.76
CA PHE A 139 -10.58 -12.99 6.22
C PHE A 139 -11.47 -12.79 7.44
N THR A 140 -12.70 -13.28 7.37
CA THR A 140 -13.61 -13.33 8.51
C THR A 140 -13.24 -14.54 9.38
N ALA A 141 -13.10 -14.37 10.68
CA ALA A 141 -13.09 -15.50 11.60
C ALA A 141 -14.48 -16.14 11.52
N ALA A 142 -14.57 -17.39 11.06
CA ALA A 142 -15.82 -18.12 11.11
C ALA A 142 -16.20 -18.31 12.59
N ASP A 143 -17.40 -17.87 12.96
CA ASP A 143 -18.04 -18.28 14.21
C ASP A 143 -18.01 -19.80 14.27
N THR A 144 -17.32 -20.35 15.27
CA THR A 144 -17.47 -21.76 15.65
C THR A 144 -18.90 -21.93 16.16
N GLY A 145 -19.82 -22.24 15.25
CA GLY A 145 -21.19 -22.61 15.54
C GLY A 145 -21.22 -23.83 16.44
N THR A 146 -21.36 -23.59 17.74
CA THR A 146 -21.85 -24.51 18.74
C THR A 146 -23.28 -24.92 18.39
N GLU A 147 -23.48 -26.20 18.11
CA GLU A 147 -24.79 -26.88 18.20
C GLU A 147 -24.58 -28.15 19.07
N PRO A 148 -25.07 -28.16 20.32
CA PRO A 148 -25.21 -29.35 21.13
C PRO A 148 -26.70 -29.75 21.17
N ALA A 149 -27.06 -30.83 20.48
CA ALA A 149 -28.32 -31.55 20.67
C ALA A 149 -28.22 -32.88 19.90
N GLU A 150 -28.74 -34.03 20.30
CA GLU A 150 -29.41 -34.51 21.50
C GLU A 150 -29.48 -36.04 21.31
N SER A 151 -29.34 -36.80 22.40
CA SER A 151 -30.12 -38.00 22.71
C SER A 151 -30.24 -39.16 21.67
N VAL A 152 -29.47 -40.23 21.88
CA VAL A 152 -30.00 -41.61 21.75
C VAL A 152 -29.56 -42.43 22.96
N LEU A 153 -30.35 -42.36 24.02
CA LEU A 153 -30.59 -43.50 24.91
C LEU A 153 -31.52 -44.45 24.14
N GLN A 154 -31.03 -45.61 23.70
CA GLN A 154 -31.88 -46.79 23.65
C GLN A 154 -31.16 -48.01 24.21
N LEU A 155 -31.91 -48.63 25.10
CA LEU A 155 -31.69 -49.72 26.02
C LEU A 155 -31.59 -51.07 25.27
N VAL A 156 -30.87 -52.02 25.88
CA VAL A 156 -30.66 -53.45 25.52
C VAL A 156 -31.98 -54.27 25.43
N PRO A 157 -32.03 -55.50 24.86
CA PRO A 157 -31.56 -56.74 25.54
C PRO A 157 -30.80 -57.72 24.60
N ALA A 158 -29.70 -58.36 25.02
CA ALA A 158 -29.65 -59.64 25.73
C ALA A 158 -30.48 -60.77 25.07
N ALA A 159 -29.78 -61.63 24.31
CA ALA A 159 -30.11 -63.04 24.08
C ALA A 159 -28.81 -63.79 23.74
#